data_AF-A0A8S9SRJ3-F1
#
_entry.id   AF-A0A8S9SRJ3-F1
#
_cell.length_a   1.000
_cell.length_b   1.000
_cell.length_c   1.000
_cell.angle_alpha   90.00
_cell.angle_beta   90.00
_cell.angle_gamma   90.00
#
_symmetry.space_group_name_H-M   'P 1'
#
loop_
_entity.id
_entity.type
_entity.pdbx_description
1 polymer ?
#
loop_
_entity_poly.entity_id
_entity_poly.type
_entity_poly.pdbx_seq_one_letter_code
_entity_poly.pdbx_strand_id
1 'polypeptide(L)'
;MGLLKKKDSTSASSSTSPCADLRNAYHNCFNKWYSEKFVKGQCDKEECVAEWDKYRHCLSENLDGKLLTRMLEVDAELNPTKQS
;
A
#
# COMPACT_ATOMS: atom_id res chain seq x y z
N MET A 1 -45.92 14.96 -4.79
CA MET A 1 -45.48 13.58 -4.47
C MET A 1 -44.02 13.44 -4.86
N GLY A 2 -43.12 13.63 -3.90
CA GLY A 2 -41.69 13.39 -4.11
C GLY A 2 -41.36 11.96 -3.73
N LEU A 3 -40.60 11.26 -4.58
CA LEU A 3 -39.85 10.07 -4.19
C LEU A 3 -38.45 10.16 -4.79
N LEU A 4 -37.50 10.01 -3.89
CA LEU A 4 -36.09 10.35 -4.02
C LEU A 4 -35.36 9.46 -5.03
N LYS A 5 -34.46 10.12 -5.76
CA LYS A 5 -33.39 9.54 -6.57
C LYS A 5 -32.67 8.46 -5.76
N LYS A 6 -32.85 7.18 -6.12
CA LYS A 6 -32.08 6.07 -5.56
C LYS A 6 -30.64 6.16 -6.06
N LYS A 7 -29.85 6.93 -5.32
CA LYS A 7 -28.40 6.94 -5.37
C LYS A 7 -27.94 5.66 -4.67
N ASP A 8 -27.80 4.59 -5.45
CA ASP A 8 -27.08 3.40 -5.02
C ASP A 8 -25.58 3.74 -4.98
N SER A 9 -25.20 4.41 -3.90
CA SER A 9 -23.81 4.44 -3.44
C SER A 9 -23.53 3.08 -2.83
N THR A 10 -22.72 2.26 -3.49
CA THR A 10 -21.60 1.46 -2.96
C THR A 10 -21.30 0.33 -3.94
N SER A 11 -20.59 0.63 -5.00
CA SER A 11 -19.65 -0.33 -5.55
C SER A 11 -18.31 0.36 -5.42
N ALA A 12 -17.59 -0.05 -4.37
CA ALA A 12 -16.20 0.32 -4.14
C ALA A 12 -15.50 0.36 -5.49
N SER A 13 -14.81 1.47 -5.77
CA SER A 13 -13.99 1.63 -6.96
C SER A 13 -12.99 0.47 -7.01
N SER A 14 -13.40 -0.63 -7.65
CA SER A 14 -12.57 -1.80 -7.88
C SER A 14 -11.59 -1.37 -8.94
N SER A 15 -10.53 -0.70 -8.49
CA SER A 15 -9.29 -0.61 -9.23
C SER A 15 -8.92 -2.07 -9.49
N THR A 16 -9.24 -2.58 -10.69
CA THR A 16 -9.16 -4.00 -11.07
C THR A 16 -7.70 -4.39 -11.33
N SER A 17 -6.80 -3.88 -10.50
CA SER A 17 -5.40 -4.26 -10.51
C SER A 17 -5.29 -5.68 -9.99
N PRO A 18 -4.49 -6.55 -10.63
CA PRO A 18 -4.22 -7.90 -10.14
C PRO A 18 -3.63 -7.92 -8.73
N CYS A 19 -3.09 -6.79 -8.25
CA CYS A 19 -2.49 -6.65 -6.92
C CYS A 19 -3.38 -5.89 -5.90
N ALA A 20 -4.65 -5.62 -6.22
CA ALA A 20 -5.52 -4.76 -5.38
C ALA A 20 -5.74 -5.33 -3.98
N ASP A 21 -5.96 -6.64 -3.85
CA ASP A 21 -6.17 -7.29 -2.54
C ASP A 21 -4.89 -7.28 -1.70
N LEU A 22 -3.73 -7.51 -2.32
CA LEU A 22 -2.43 -7.45 -1.65
C LEU A 22 -2.08 -6.03 -1.21
N ARG A 23 -2.39 -5.03 -2.04
CA ARG A 23 -2.29 -3.61 -1.67
C ARG A 23 -3.15 -3.30 -0.44
N ASN A 24 -4.40 -3.75 -0.44
CA ASN A 24 -5.31 -3.52 0.68
C ASN A 24 -4.79 -4.21 1.95
N ALA A 25 -4.30 -5.44 1.88
CA ALA A 25 -3.73 -6.14 3.03
C ALA A 25 -2.56 -5.34 3.65
N TYR A 26 -1.61 -4.90 2.81
CA TYR A 26 -0.49 -4.07 3.24
C TYR A 26 -0.95 -2.73 3.85
N HIS A 27 -1.87 -2.01 3.19
CA HIS A 27 -2.39 -0.74 3.70
C HIS A 27 -3.10 -0.89 5.05
N ASN A 28 -3.87 -1.96 5.23
CA ASN A 28 -4.56 -2.21 6.51
C ASN A 28 -3.55 -2.48 7.63
N CYS A 29 -2.53 -3.31 7.37
CA CYS A 29 -1.44 -3.52 8.34
C CYS A 29 -0.74 -2.21 8.67
N PHE A 30 -0.30 -1.47 7.64
CA PHE A 30 0.43 -0.22 7.80
C PHE A 30 -0.37 0.82 8.58
N ASN A 31 -1.64 1.02 8.26
CA ASN A 31 -2.49 2.01 8.94
C ASN A 31 -2.65 1.67 10.43
N LYS A 32 -2.80 0.39 10.75
CA LYS A 32 -2.88 -0.10 12.12
C LYS A 32 -1.58 0.16 12.87
N TRP A 33 -0.46 -0.30 12.31
CA TRP A 33 0.86 -0.07 12.88
C TRP A 33 1.16 1.43 13.05
N TYR A 34 0.83 2.26 12.05
CA TYR A 34 1.04 3.69 12.10
C TYR A 34 0.29 4.32 13.28
N SER A 35 -1.01 4.02 13.40
CA SER A 35 -1.88 4.58 14.42
C SER A 35 -1.59 4.07 15.84
N GLU A 36 -1.06 2.85 15.98
CA GLU A 36 -0.87 2.22 17.29
C GLU A 36 0.57 2.22 17.79
N LYS A 37 1.55 2.22 16.89
CA LYS A 37 2.98 2.04 17.17
C LYS A 37 3.77 3.29 16.79
N PHE A 38 3.74 3.67 15.51
CA PHE A 38 4.57 4.75 14.99
C PHE A 38 4.28 6.09 15.67
N VAL A 39 3.01 6.48 15.79
CA VAL A 39 2.63 7.74 16.48
C VAL A 39 2.99 7.74 17.97
N LYS A 40 3.23 6.57 18.56
CA LYS A 40 3.68 6.42 19.96
C LYS A 40 5.20 6.30 20.08
N GLY A 41 5.94 6.45 18.98
CA GLY A 41 7.40 6.35 18.92
C GLY A 41 7.95 4.92 18.83
N GLN A 42 7.08 3.91 18.63
CA GLN A 42 7.52 2.53 18.37
C GLN A 42 7.67 2.33 16.85
N CYS A 43 8.92 2.29 16.39
CA CYS A 43 9.28 2.21 14.97
C CYS A 43 9.88 0.84 14.61
N ASP A 44 9.18 -0.24 14.98
CA ASP A 44 9.57 -1.60 14.60
C ASP A 44 9.37 -1.79 13.09
N LYS A 45 10.43 -2.22 12.39
CA LYS A 45 10.45 -2.30 10.92
C LYS A 45 9.82 -3.56 10.35
N GLU A 46 9.45 -4.53 11.18
CA GLU A 46 9.17 -5.89 10.74
C GLU A 46 7.66 -6.23 10.61
N GLU A 47 6.77 -5.47 11.26
CA GLU A 47 5.37 -5.89 11.47
C GLU A 47 4.55 -6.04 10.18
N CYS A 48 4.81 -5.22 9.16
CA CYS A 48 4.08 -5.28 7.87
C CYS A 48 4.94 -5.76 6.69
N VAL A 49 6.15 -6.28 6.95
CA VAL A 49 7.08 -6.71 5.91
C VAL A 49 6.52 -7.89 5.11
N ALA A 50 5.83 -8.82 5.77
CA ALA A 50 5.24 -9.98 5.09
C ALA A 50 4.16 -9.58 4.07
N GLU A 51 3.28 -8.64 4.43
CA GLU A 51 2.27 -8.11 3.50
C GLU A 51 2.91 -7.26 2.40
N TRP A 52 3.93 -6.47 2.76
CA TRP A 52 4.69 -5.67 1.79
C TRP A 52 5.38 -6.53 0.74
N ASP A 53 6.02 -7.63 1.14
CA ASP A 53 6.78 -8.48 0.23
C ASP A 53 5.86 -9.16 -0.79
N LYS A 54 4.71 -9.68 -0.34
CA LYS A 54 3.67 -10.22 -1.24
C LYS A 54 3.18 -9.17 -2.23
N TYR A 55 2.91 -7.95 -1.75
CA TYR A 55 2.46 -6.86 -2.61
C TYR A 55 3.53 -6.47 -3.64
N ARG A 56 4.79 -6.29 -3.22
CA ARG A 56 5.91 -6.03 -4.12
C ARG A 56 6.11 -7.12 -5.15
N HIS A 57 5.99 -8.39 -4.76
CA HIS A 57 6.13 -9.52 -5.67
C HIS A 57 5.09 -9.43 -6.79
N CYS A 58 3.81 -9.25 -6.44
CA CYS A 58 2.76 -9.06 -7.44
C CYS A 58 3.01 -7.86 -8.35
N LEU A 59 3.48 -6.73 -7.80
CA LEU A 59 3.82 -5.56 -8.62
C LEU A 59 4.95 -5.87 -9.60
N SER A 60 5.96 -6.63 -9.18
CA SER A 60 7.10 -6.98 -10.05
C SER A 60 6.72 -7.88 -11.21
N GLU A 61 5.68 -8.70 -11.05
CA GLU A 61 5.16 -9.56 -12.11
C GLU A 61 4.18 -8.83 -13.05
N ASN A 62 3.43 -7.85 -12.53
CA ASN A 62 2.29 -7.25 -13.24
C ASN A 62 2.55 -5.81 -13.74
N LEU A 63 3.62 -5.16 -13.30
CA LEU A 63 4.05 -3.85 -13.82
C LEU A 63 5.32 -4.03 -14.64
N ASP A 64 5.48 -3.22 -15.69
CA ASP A 64 6.75 -3.10 -16.39
C ASP A 64 7.85 -2.88 -15.36
N GLY A 65 8.76 -3.85 -15.22
CA GLY A 65 9.82 -3.82 -14.21
C GLY A 65 10.58 -2.50 -14.19
N LYS A 66 10.74 -1.84 -15.35
CA LYS A 66 11.37 -0.51 -15.46
C LYS A 66 10.66 0.61 -14.67
N LEU A 67 9.32 0.60 -14.61
CA LEU A 67 8.55 1.61 -13.87
C LEU A 67 8.66 1.36 -12.37
N LEU A 68 8.50 0.11 -11.94
CA LEU A 68 8.60 -0.25 -10.53
C LEU A 68 10.03 -0.07 -10.01
N THR A 69 11.03 -0.50 -10.77
CA THR A 69 12.46 -0.32 -10.45
C THR A 69 12.79 1.16 -10.33
N ARG A 70 12.38 2.02 -11.28
CA ARG A 70 12.57 3.47 -11.15
C ARG A 70 11.91 4.04 -9.89
N MET A 71 10.67 3.62 -9.56
CA MET A 71 9.98 4.14 -8.37
C MET A 71 10.69 3.71 -7.07
N LEU A 72 11.18 2.47 -7.01
CA LEU A 72 11.91 1.95 -5.85
C LEU A 72 13.34 2.50 -5.74
N GLU A 73 14.04 2.69 -6.86
CA GLU A 73 15.36 3.33 -6.91
C GLU A 73 15.31 4.78 -6.44
N VAL A 74 14.29 5.54 -6.86
CA VAL A 74 14.08 6.91 -6.39
C VAL A 74 13.83 6.94 -4.87
N ASP A 75 13.10 5.96 -4.32
CA ASP A 75 12.91 5.86 -2.87
C ASP A 75 14.23 5.53 -2.13
N ALA A 76 15.08 4.68 -2.72
CA ALA A 76 16.41 4.35 -2.20
C ALA A 76 17.40 5.54 -2.29
N GLU A 77 17.31 6.37 -3.33
CA GLU A 77 18.14 7.57 -3.49
C GLU A 77 17.68 8.71 -2.57
N LEU A 78 16.38 8.81 -2.28
CA LEU A 78 15.80 9.81 -1.37
C LEU A 78 15.84 9.42 0.11
N ASN A 79 16.05 8.14 0.40
CA ASN A 79 16.33 7.65 1.74
C ASN A 79 17.79 7.16 1.81
N PRO A 80 18.77 8.08 1.93
CA PRO A 80 20.10 7.67 2.33
C PRO A 80 19.93 7.10 3.73
N THR A 81 19.86 5.77 3.82
CA THR A 81 20.07 5.12 5.09
C THR A 81 21.40 5.64 5.57
N LYS A 82 21.31 6.42 6.65
CA LYS A 82 22.38 6.89 7.50
C LYS A 82 23.20 5.65 7.91
N GLN A 83 24.07 5.20 7.03
CA GLN A 83 25.15 4.27 7.32
C GLN A 83 26.34 5.15 7.70
N SER A 84 26.51 5.27 9.02
CA SER A 84 27.71 5.70 9.75
C SER A 84 28.52 6.84 9.15
#